data_AF-A0A258C9A3-F1
#
_entry.id   AF-A0A258C9A3-F1
#
_cell.length_a   1.000
_cell.length_b   1.000
_cell.length_c   1.000
_cell.angle_alpha   90.00
_cell.angle_beta   90.00
_cell.angle_gamma   90.00
#
_symmetry.space_group_name_H-M   'P 1'
#
loop_
_entity.id
_entity.type
_entity.pdbx_description
1 polymer ?
#
loop_
_entity_poly.entity_id
_entity_poly.type
_entity_poly.pdbx_seq_one_letter_code
_entity_poly.pdbx_strand_id
1 'polypeptide(L)'
;MARKKSKEKKIYVLDTNILLHEPFAFLNFEEHDVVIPMTVLEELDHIKDRHKDVSRDARVAIRALEDVLKDASPEQMLHGVALPARSDERPSGHIFIINDHHLKDEIPGLPGGENDHLIINTALYLQREKSPVKVILVTKDINMRLKAKGAGLKLVEDYRTDQLIDDVRFLYKGYYKFSGEFWSQVGECRTVNEGR
;
A
#
# COMPACT_ATOMS: atom_id res chain seq x y z
N MET A 1 -5.19 9.09 32.77
CA MET A 1 -4.64 9.70 31.54
C MET A 1 -3.99 8.59 30.72
N ALA A 2 -4.60 8.19 29.60
CA ALA A 2 -4.04 7.15 28.73
C ALA A 2 -2.88 7.76 27.92
N ARG A 3 -1.69 7.18 28.08
CA ARG A 3 -0.47 7.57 27.34
C ARG A 3 -0.74 7.37 25.84
N LYS A 4 -0.84 8.46 25.09
CA LYS A 4 -0.95 8.45 23.62
C LYS A 4 0.29 7.75 23.08
N LYS A 5 0.16 6.46 22.73
CA LYS A 5 1.23 5.69 22.09
C LYS A 5 1.47 6.35 20.74
N SER A 6 2.55 7.11 20.62
CA SER A 6 3.09 7.51 19.31
C SER A 6 3.32 6.21 18.55
N LYS A 7 2.48 5.89 17.56
CA LYS A 7 2.75 4.75 16.69
C LYS A 7 4.06 5.03 15.96
N GLU A 8 5.00 4.11 16.07
CA GLU A 8 6.24 4.18 15.32
C GLU A 8 5.92 4.09 13.82
N LYS A 9 6.51 4.98 13.02
CA LYS A 9 6.41 4.92 11.57
C LYS A 9 7.05 3.61 11.08
N LYS A 10 6.35 2.91 10.18
CA LYS A 10 6.78 1.66 9.56
C LYS A 10 7.00 1.88 8.06
N ILE A 11 7.70 0.96 7.42
CA ILE A 11 7.87 0.88 5.97
C ILE A 11 7.22 -0.42 5.49
N TYR A 12 6.29 -0.32 4.55
CA TYR A 12 5.60 -1.43 3.93
C TYR A 12 6.09 -1.63 2.50
N VAL A 13 6.63 -2.80 2.19
CA VAL A 13 7.01 -3.19 0.82
C VAL A 13 5.87 -4.01 0.25
N LEU A 14 5.28 -3.54 -0.86
CA LEU A 14 4.15 -4.21 -1.48
C LEU A 14 4.58 -5.12 -2.63
N ASP A 15 3.89 -6.24 -2.75
CA ASP A 15 3.96 -7.18 -3.88
C ASP A 15 2.88 -6.84 -4.94
N THR A 16 3.15 -7.17 -6.20
CA THR A 16 2.24 -7.08 -7.35
C THR A 16 0.89 -7.74 -7.08
N ASN A 17 0.87 -8.92 -6.45
CA ASN A 17 -0.38 -9.62 -6.15
C ASN A 17 -1.33 -8.79 -5.26
N ILE A 18 -0.78 -7.93 -4.39
CA ILE A 18 -1.60 -7.03 -3.58
C ILE A 18 -2.31 -6.03 -4.48
N LEU A 19 -1.58 -5.37 -5.39
CA LEU A 19 -2.12 -4.35 -6.27
C LEU A 19 -3.05 -4.92 -7.34
N LEU A 20 -2.84 -6.16 -7.78
CA LEU A 20 -3.77 -6.84 -8.70
C LEU A 20 -5.11 -7.16 -8.06
N HIS A 21 -5.13 -7.50 -6.77
CA HIS A 21 -6.39 -7.80 -6.08
C HIS A 21 -7.04 -6.56 -5.45
N GLU A 22 -6.24 -5.59 -5.00
CA GLU A 22 -6.69 -4.33 -4.44
C GLU A 22 -5.84 -3.18 -5.02
N PRO A 23 -6.26 -2.58 -6.15
CA PRO A 23 -5.50 -1.53 -6.84
C PRO A 23 -5.15 -0.30 -6.01
N PHE A 24 -5.91 -0.04 -4.96
CA PHE A 24 -5.73 1.12 -4.06
C PHE A 24 -5.06 0.75 -2.73
N ALA A 25 -4.54 -0.47 -2.58
CA ALA A 25 -3.97 -0.98 -1.32
C ALA A 25 -2.91 -0.05 -0.73
N PHE A 26 -2.07 0.55 -1.56
CA PHE A 26 -1.00 1.48 -1.13
C PHE A 26 -1.53 2.74 -0.42
N LEU A 27 -2.79 3.12 -0.62
CA LEU A 27 -3.43 4.25 0.07
C LEU A 27 -3.88 3.89 1.50
N ASN A 28 -3.96 2.61 1.83
CA ASN A 28 -4.46 2.14 3.14
C ASN A 28 -3.41 2.19 4.25
N PHE A 29 -2.15 2.52 3.92
CA PHE A 29 -1.05 2.55 4.88
C PHE A 29 -0.85 3.93 5.54
N GLU A 30 -1.72 4.90 5.23
CA GLU A 30 -1.86 6.23 5.82
C GLU A 30 -0.60 6.81 6.49
N GLU A 31 -0.38 6.57 7.79
CA GLU A 31 0.72 7.15 8.58
C GLU A 31 2.11 6.52 8.33
N HIS A 32 2.21 5.59 7.37
CA HIS A 32 3.39 4.76 7.11
C HIS A 32 3.93 4.92 5.70
N ASP A 33 5.23 4.68 5.55
CA ASP A 33 5.86 4.74 4.24
C ASP A 33 5.56 3.45 3.46
N VAL A 34 5.28 3.61 2.18
CA VAL A 34 4.99 2.52 1.24
C VAL A 34 6.07 2.50 0.19
N VAL A 35 6.63 1.32 -0.06
CA VAL A 35 7.64 1.08 -1.07
C VAL A 35 7.04 0.16 -2.13
N ILE A 36 7.12 0.62 -3.37
CA ILE A 36 6.81 -0.17 -4.57
C ILE A 36 8.14 -0.46 -5.28
N PRO A 37 8.63 -1.70 -5.26
CA PRO A 37 9.77 -2.09 -6.09
C PRO A 37 9.49 -1.88 -7.58
N MET A 38 10.51 -1.56 -8.38
CA MET A 38 10.35 -1.31 -9.81
C MET A 38 9.87 -2.56 -10.54
N THR A 39 10.33 -3.74 -10.13
CA THR A 39 9.83 -5.05 -10.58
C THR A 39 8.30 -5.17 -10.48
N VAL A 40 7.68 -4.61 -9.43
CA VAL A 40 6.22 -4.67 -9.27
C VAL A 40 5.51 -3.87 -10.36
N LEU A 41 6.06 -2.71 -10.74
CA LEU A 41 5.52 -1.91 -11.84
C LEU A 41 5.66 -2.64 -13.18
N GLU A 42 6.79 -3.30 -13.41
CA GLU A 42 7.03 -4.11 -14.62
C GLU A 42 6.05 -5.28 -14.74
N GLU A 43 5.76 -5.96 -13.63
CA GLU A 43 4.76 -7.04 -13.62
C GLU A 43 3.35 -6.53 -13.90
N LEU A 44 2.94 -5.39 -13.30
CA LEU A 44 1.67 -4.75 -13.62
C LEU A 44 1.59 -4.38 -15.11
N ASP A 45 2.69 -3.88 -15.68
CA ASP A 45 2.78 -3.50 -17.10
C ASP A 45 2.66 -4.71 -18.04
N HIS A 46 3.29 -5.82 -17.68
CA HIS A 46 3.18 -7.05 -18.44
C HIS A 46 1.78 -7.70 -18.33
N ILE A 47 1.10 -7.56 -17.19
CA ILE A 47 -0.22 -8.14 -16.95
C ILE A 47 -1.35 -7.29 -17.57
N LYS A 48 -1.22 -5.96 -17.67
CA LYS A 48 -2.22 -5.12 -18.35
C LYS A 48 -2.39 -5.47 -19.84
N ASP A 49 -1.41 -6.14 -20.43
CA ASP A 49 -1.39 -6.57 -21.83
C ASP A 49 -1.94 -8.01 -22.03
N ARG A 50 -2.33 -8.73 -20.95
CA ARG A 50 -2.77 -10.14 -20.96
C ARG A 50 -4.17 -10.40 -20.34
N HIS A 51 -5.12 -10.97 -21.12
CA HIS A 51 -6.47 -11.43 -20.69
C HIS A 51 -7.40 -10.40 -20.00
N LYS A 52 -8.74 -10.58 -20.09
CA LYS A 52 -9.69 -9.46 -19.91
C LYS A 52 -9.83 -8.90 -18.49
N ASP A 53 -9.86 -9.74 -17.45
CA ASP A 53 -10.23 -9.28 -16.11
C ASP A 53 -9.03 -8.81 -15.27
N VAL A 54 -7.98 -9.63 -15.16
CA VAL A 54 -6.76 -9.26 -14.40
C VAL A 54 -6.05 -8.04 -15.02
N SER A 55 -6.09 -7.89 -16.35
CA SER A 55 -5.59 -6.66 -16.99
C SER A 55 -6.36 -5.40 -16.60
N ARG A 56 -7.65 -5.50 -16.25
CA ARG A 56 -8.43 -4.33 -15.80
C ARG A 56 -7.88 -3.84 -14.47
N ASP A 57 -7.69 -4.72 -13.51
CA ASP A 57 -7.21 -4.35 -12.18
C ASP A 57 -5.78 -3.83 -12.23
N ALA A 58 -4.91 -4.44 -13.05
CA ALA A 58 -3.58 -3.91 -13.34
C ALA A 58 -3.62 -2.47 -13.88
N ARG A 59 -4.51 -2.18 -14.84
CA ARG A 59 -4.70 -0.81 -15.38
C ARG A 59 -5.21 0.16 -14.32
N VAL A 60 -6.10 -0.27 -13.44
CA VAL A 60 -6.59 0.57 -12.34
C VAL A 60 -5.46 0.88 -11.37
N ALA A 61 -4.62 -0.10 -11.03
CA ALA A 61 -3.49 0.07 -10.12
C ALA A 61 -2.46 1.06 -10.70
N ILE A 62 -2.09 0.89 -11.97
CA ILE A 62 -1.16 1.80 -12.67
C ILE A 62 -1.71 3.22 -12.69
N ARG A 63 -2.99 3.41 -13.02
CA ARG A 63 -3.61 4.75 -13.02
C ARG A 63 -3.67 5.36 -11.62
N ALA A 64 -3.98 4.56 -10.60
CA ALA A 64 -4.01 5.03 -9.22
C ALA A 64 -2.62 5.50 -8.75
N LEU A 65 -1.56 4.76 -9.12
CA LEU A 65 -0.18 5.15 -8.87
C LEU A 65 0.18 6.42 -9.64
N GLU A 66 -0.16 6.49 -10.93
CA GLU A 66 0.04 7.68 -11.77
C GLU A 66 -0.65 8.90 -11.16
N ASP A 67 -1.90 8.79 -10.70
CA ASP A 67 -2.66 9.88 -10.09
C ASP A 67 -1.98 10.47 -8.85
N VAL A 68 -1.28 9.65 -8.06
CA VAL A 68 -0.53 10.10 -6.87
C VAL A 68 0.83 10.68 -7.25
N LEU A 69 1.45 10.17 -8.32
CA LEU A 69 2.83 10.50 -8.68
C LEU A 69 2.96 11.57 -9.77
N LYS A 70 1.88 11.89 -10.51
CA LYS A 70 1.92 12.74 -11.73
C LYS A 70 2.51 14.13 -11.53
N ASP A 71 2.32 14.74 -10.37
CA ASP A 71 2.77 16.10 -10.07
C ASP A 71 4.15 16.13 -9.38
N ALA A 72 4.74 14.95 -9.12
CA ALA A 72 6.03 14.83 -8.46
C ALA A 72 7.17 15.07 -9.46
N SER A 73 8.12 15.92 -9.08
CA SER A 73 9.39 16.05 -9.80
C SER A 73 10.21 14.76 -9.69
N PRO A 74 11.18 14.51 -10.60
CA PRO A 74 12.10 13.39 -10.48
C PRO A 74 12.82 13.34 -9.12
N GLU A 75 13.19 14.49 -8.57
CA GLU A 75 13.79 14.57 -7.24
C GLU A 75 12.79 14.16 -6.15
N GLN A 76 11.52 14.56 -6.26
CA GLN A 76 10.48 14.14 -5.32
C GLN A 76 10.21 12.64 -5.41
N MET A 77 10.22 12.05 -6.61
CA MET A 77 10.12 10.60 -6.79
C MET A 77 11.25 9.84 -6.09
N LEU A 78 12.48 10.38 -6.09
CA LEU A 78 13.61 9.79 -5.36
C LEU A 78 13.49 9.91 -3.84
N HIS A 79 12.93 11.01 -3.34
CA HIS A 79 12.77 11.27 -1.90
C HIS A 79 11.44 10.77 -1.32
N GLY A 80 10.56 10.23 -2.17
CA GLY A 80 9.22 9.78 -1.83
C GLY A 80 8.18 10.89 -2.00
N VAL A 81 7.00 10.50 -2.46
CA VAL A 81 5.85 11.39 -2.69
C VAL A 81 4.85 11.22 -1.56
N ALA A 82 4.35 12.31 -0.99
CA ALA A 82 3.37 12.23 0.09
C ALA A 82 2.09 11.51 -0.36
N LEU A 83 1.65 10.52 0.40
CA LEU A 83 0.35 9.89 0.18
C LEU A 83 -0.78 10.88 0.50
N PRO A 84 -1.90 10.83 -0.24
CA PRO A 84 -3.05 11.69 0.06
C PRO A 84 -3.62 11.36 1.44
N ALA A 85 -3.68 12.36 2.32
CA ALA A 85 -4.24 12.20 3.65
C ALA A 85 -5.77 12.08 3.60
N ARG A 86 -6.34 11.15 4.38
CA ARG A 86 -7.80 11.01 4.55
C ARG A 86 -8.41 12.07 5.49
N SER A 87 -7.59 12.79 6.25
CA SER A 87 -8.02 13.89 7.11
C SER A 87 -6.91 14.92 7.27
N ASP A 88 -7.27 16.21 7.30
CA ASP A 88 -6.34 17.35 7.38
C ASP A 88 -5.48 17.38 8.67
N GLU A 89 -5.83 16.60 9.69
CA GLU A 89 -5.22 16.68 11.02
C GLU A 89 -4.06 15.70 11.27
N ARG A 90 -3.63 14.88 10.29
CA ARG A 90 -2.66 13.80 10.54
C ARG A 90 -1.54 13.71 9.51
N PRO A 91 -0.32 13.33 9.94
CA PRO A 91 0.81 13.15 9.03
C PRO A 91 0.53 12.00 8.05
N SER A 92 0.72 12.28 6.76
CA SER A 92 0.75 11.25 5.74
C SER A 92 2.13 10.62 5.64
N GLY A 93 2.14 9.31 5.39
CA GLY A 93 3.30 8.58 4.91
C GLY A 93 3.63 8.95 3.47
N HIS A 94 4.71 8.40 2.96
CA HIS A 94 5.18 8.66 1.60
C HIS A 94 5.21 7.35 0.81
N ILE A 95 4.93 7.44 -0.48
CA ILE A 95 5.16 6.36 -1.44
C ILE A 95 6.53 6.54 -2.10
N PHE A 96 7.29 5.46 -2.19
CA PHE A 96 8.61 5.41 -2.79
C PHE A 96 8.60 4.36 -3.90
N ILE A 97 9.23 4.69 -5.03
CA ILE A 97 9.58 3.70 -6.05
C ILE A 97 11.07 3.42 -5.92
N ILE A 98 11.43 2.15 -5.68
CA ILE A 98 12.83 1.72 -5.57
C ILE A 98 13.19 0.93 -6.82
N ASN A 99 14.28 1.33 -7.48
CA ASN A 99 14.90 0.53 -8.53
C ASN A 99 15.69 -0.62 -7.87
N ASP A 100 15.03 -1.78 -7.79
CA ASP A 100 15.50 -2.99 -7.15
C ASP A 100 16.52 -3.77 -7.97
N HIS A 101 16.57 -3.56 -9.30
CA HIS A 101 17.59 -4.12 -10.19
C HIS A 101 19.01 -3.61 -9.90
N HIS A 102 19.13 -2.45 -9.24
CA HIS A 102 20.43 -1.86 -8.88
C HIS A 102 20.86 -2.17 -7.45
N LEU A 103 20.03 -2.89 -6.68
CA LEU A 103 20.38 -3.31 -5.34
C LEU A 103 21.38 -4.47 -5.41
N LYS A 104 22.34 -4.48 -4.50
CA LYS A 104 23.20 -5.66 -4.33
C LYS A 104 22.35 -6.80 -3.79
N ASP A 105 22.56 -8.02 -4.29
CA ASP A 105 21.89 -9.20 -3.76
C ASP A 105 22.35 -9.47 -2.33
N GLU A 106 21.40 -9.37 -1.40
CA GLU A 106 21.57 -9.75 -0.01
C GLU A 106 21.34 -11.26 0.20
N ILE A 107 20.82 -11.96 -0.82
CA ILE A 107 20.37 -13.35 -0.71
C ILE A 107 21.07 -14.22 -1.76
N PRO A 108 22.16 -14.93 -1.38
CA PRO A 108 22.78 -15.89 -2.28
C PRO A 108 21.88 -17.11 -2.47
N GLY A 109 21.50 -17.42 -3.71
CA GLY A 109 20.97 -18.74 -4.09
C GLY A 109 19.52 -19.05 -3.71
N LEU A 110 18.64 -18.04 -3.61
CA LEU A 110 17.20 -18.29 -3.57
C LEU A 110 16.76 -18.98 -4.89
N PRO A 111 16.05 -20.12 -4.87
CA PRO A 111 15.55 -20.76 -6.10
C PRO A 111 14.21 -20.17 -6.55
N GLY A 112 14.10 -19.85 -7.85
CA GLY A 112 12.85 -19.62 -8.59
C GLY A 112 12.27 -18.20 -8.60
N GLY A 113 11.97 -17.69 -9.79
CA GLY A 113 11.25 -16.44 -10.07
C GLY A 113 12.06 -15.20 -9.72
N GLU A 114 12.80 -14.65 -10.69
CA GLU A 114 13.66 -13.46 -10.51
C GLU A 114 12.91 -12.32 -9.78
N ASN A 115 11.62 -12.14 -10.09
CA ASN A 115 10.83 -11.05 -9.55
C ASN A 115 10.53 -11.16 -8.04
N ASP A 116 10.13 -12.34 -7.55
CA ASP A 116 9.92 -12.59 -6.11
C ASP A 116 11.19 -12.25 -5.32
N HIS A 117 12.35 -12.64 -5.86
CA HIS A 117 13.64 -12.43 -5.21
C HIS A 117 13.98 -10.95 -5.14
N LEU A 118 13.75 -10.20 -6.21
CA LEU A 118 13.99 -8.75 -6.24
C LEU A 118 13.13 -8.01 -5.19
N ILE A 119 11.86 -8.39 -5.05
CA ILE A 119 10.97 -7.79 -4.04
C ILE A 119 11.44 -8.15 -2.61
N ILE A 120 11.80 -9.41 -2.36
CA ILE A 120 12.32 -9.83 -1.04
C ILE A 120 13.65 -9.14 -0.75
N ASN A 121 14.54 -9.04 -1.74
CA ASN A 121 15.83 -8.37 -1.64
C ASN A 121 15.66 -6.89 -1.30
N THR A 122 14.68 -6.21 -1.91
CA THR A 122 14.31 -4.83 -1.57
C THR A 122 13.93 -4.68 -0.11
N ALA A 123 13.11 -5.58 0.42
CA ALA A 123 12.71 -5.54 1.82
C ALA A 123 13.89 -5.80 2.79
N LEU A 124 14.79 -6.72 2.45
CA LEU A 124 16.00 -6.99 3.24
C LEU A 124 16.99 -5.81 3.22
N TYR A 125 17.22 -5.24 2.04
CA TYR A 125 18.04 -4.05 1.87
C TYR A 125 17.52 -2.92 2.77
N LEU A 126 16.21 -2.62 2.69
CA LEU A 126 15.58 -1.60 3.53
C LEU A 126 15.67 -1.94 5.02
N GLN A 127 15.48 -3.21 5.40
CA GLN A 127 15.60 -3.64 6.80
C GLN A 127 16.98 -3.32 7.39
N ARG A 128 18.04 -3.44 6.60
CA ARG A 128 19.40 -3.07 7.03
C ARG A 128 19.58 -1.55 7.04
N GLU A 129 19.30 -0.89 5.93
CA GLU A 129 19.59 0.53 5.73
C GLU A 129 18.75 1.46 6.61
N LYS A 130 17.51 1.06 6.93
CA LYS A 130 16.57 1.88 7.69
C LYS A 130 16.47 1.48 9.15
N SER A 131 17.31 0.56 9.64
CA SER A 131 17.33 0.17 11.05
C SER A 131 17.47 1.40 11.97
N PRO A 132 16.64 1.55 13.02
CA PRO A 132 15.74 0.54 13.62
C PRO A 132 14.28 0.58 13.12
N VAL A 133 13.97 1.30 12.03
CA VAL A 133 12.61 1.36 11.47
C VAL A 133 12.16 -0.03 11.03
N LYS A 134 10.90 -0.37 11.34
CA LYS A 134 10.31 -1.66 10.97
C LYS A 134 9.97 -1.68 9.49
N VAL A 135 10.56 -2.64 8.77
CA VAL A 135 10.27 -2.94 7.37
C VAL A 135 9.46 -4.22 7.30
N ILE A 136 8.32 -4.17 6.61
CA ILE A 136 7.33 -5.24 6.54
C ILE A 136 7.06 -5.55 5.07
N LEU A 137 7.32 -6.78 4.64
CA LEU A 137 6.85 -7.27 3.35
C LEU A 137 5.38 -7.69 3.46
N VAL A 138 4.54 -7.19 2.56
CA VAL A 138 3.11 -7.49 2.52
C VAL A 138 2.78 -8.25 1.24
N THR A 139 2.31 -9.49 1.39
CA THR A 139 1.98 -10.36 0.26
C THR A 139 0.86 -11.34 0.61
N LYS A 140 0.09 -11.76 -0.41
CA LYS A 140 -0.91 -12.83 -0.31
C LYS A 140 -0.31 -14.22 -0.58
N ASP A 141 0.90 -14.32 -1.12
CA ASP A 141 1.52 -15.60 -1.47
C ASP A 141 2.22 -16.25 -0.26
N ILE A 142 1.76 -17.44 0.13
CA ILE A 142 2.37 -18.26 1.18
C ILE A 142 3.85 -18.57 0.89
N ASN A 143 4.19 -18.89 -0.36
CA ASN A 143 5.55 -19.25 -0.76
C ASN A 143 6.48 -18.06 -0.62
N MET A 144 6.07 -16.87 -1.08
CA MET A 144 6.85 -15.65 -0.91
C MET A 144 7.09 -15.34 0.57
N ARG A 145 6.08 -15.54 1.44
CA ARG A 145 6.26 -15.36 2.89
C ARG A 145 7.28 -16.32 3.50
N LEU A 146 7.26 -17.58 3.09
CA LEU A 146 8.22 -18.58 3.57
C LEU A 146 9.64 -18.28 3.06
N LYS A 147 9.79 -17.92 1.78
CA LYS A 147 11.07 -17.48 1.20
C LYS A 147 11.65 -16.28 1.94
N ALA A 148 10.85 -15.24 2.17
CA ALA A 148 11.28 -14.02 2.84
C ALA A 148 11.76 -14.28 4.28
N LYS A 149 11.00 -15.09 5.03
CA LYS A 149 11.42 -15.50 6.39
C LYS A 149 12.70 -16.34 6.36
N GLY A 150 12.80 -17.28 5.43
CA GLY A 150 13.99 -18.10 5.23
C GLY A 150 15.23 -17.27 4.86
N ALA A 151 15.06 -16.16 4.15
CA ALA A 151 16.10 -15.22 3.77
C ALA A 151 16.47 -14.22 4.89
N GLY A 152 15.82 -14.27 6.06
CA GLY A 152 16.16 -13.43 7.22
C GLY A 152 15.36 -12.13 7.34
N LEU A 153 14.26 -11.98 6.60
CA LEU A 153 13.36 -10.84 6.78
C LEU A 153 12.56 -11.01 8.08
N LYS A 154 12.64 -10.02 8.98
CA LYS A 154 12.09 -10.11 10.34
C LYS A 154 10.57 -10.03 10.37
N LEU A 155 9.97 -9.23 9.48
CA LEU A 155 8.53 -8.98 9.46
C LEU A 155 7.97 -9.23 8.07
N VAL A 156 6.98 -10.11 8.02
CA VAL A 156 6.25 -10.47 6.81
C VAL A 156 4.79 -10.68 7.18
N GLU A 157 3.89 -9.97 6.51
CA GLU A 157 2.47 -9.93 6.84
C GLU A 157 1.62 -10.39 5.64
N ASP A 158 0.50 -11.04 5.96
CA ASP A 158 -0.56 -11.36 5.02
C ASP A 158 -1.39 -10.09 4.80
N TYR A 159 -1.64 -9.69 3.55
CA TYR A 159 -2.46 -8.51 3.31
C TYR A 159 -3.90 -8.78 3.70
N ARG A 160 -4.37 -8.09 4.75
CA ARG A 160 -5.77 -8.09 5.14
C ARG A 160 -6.23 -6.67 5.43
N THR A 161 -7.23 -6.22 4.68
CA THR A 161 -7.76 -4.86 4.72
C THR A 161 -8.35 -4.52 6.10
N ASP A 162 -8.79 -5.53 6.86
CA ASP A 162 -9.28 -5.41 8.24
C ASP A 162 -8.16 -5.27 9.29
N GLN A 163 -6.92 -5.71 8.99
CA GLN A 163 -5.76 -5.62 9.90
C GLN A 163 -4.92 -4.35 9.71
N LEU A 164 -4.92 -3.75 8.51
CA LEU A 164 -4.17 -2.51 8.23
C LEU A 164 -4.73 -1.29 8.95
N ILE A 165 -6.00 -1.38 9.35
CA ILE A 165 -6.63 -0.44 10.25
C ILE A 165 -6.21 -0.81 11.68
N ASP A 166 -4.99 -0.44 12.06
CA ASP A 166 -4.46 -0.58 13.44
C ASP A 166 -5.32 0.22 14.47
N ASP A 167 -6.35 0.95 14.02
CA ASP A 167 -7.18 1.80 14.84
C ASP A 167 -8.66 1.69 14.41
N VAL A 168 -9.50 1.12 15.28
CA VAL A 168 -10.97 0.97 15.10
C VAL A 168 -11.65 2.26 14.60
N ARG A 169 -11.02 3.42 14.81
CA ARG A 169 -11.45 4.75 14.35
C ARG A 169 -11.39 4.98 12.83
N PHE A 170 -10.63 4.19 12.05
CA PHE A 170 -10.60 4.25 10.58
C PHE A 170 -11.60 3.30 9.92
N LEU A 171 -12.33 2.49 10.70
CA LEU A 171 -13.47 1.76 10.18
C LEU A 171 -14.58 2.75 9.80
N TYR A 172 -15.30 2.41 8.73
CA TYR A 172 -16.48 3.16 8.34
C TYR A 172 -17.45 3.24 9.52
N LYS A 173 -17.70 4.46 10.01
CA LYS A 173 -18.46 4.68 11.25
C LYS A 173 -19.93 4.25 11.14
N GLY A 174 -20.43 4.03 9.94
CA GLY A 174 -21.85 3.71 9.69
C GLY A 174 -22.78 4.90 9.85
N TYR A 175 -22.27 6.09 10.15
CA TYR A 175 -23.05 7.32 10.30
C TYR A 175 -22.27 8.53 9.77
N TYR A 176 -23.01 9.54 9.30
CA TYR A 176 -22.48 10.84 8.89
C TYR A 176 -23.04 11.91 9.82
N LYS A 177 -22.20 12.84 10.28
CA LYS A 177 -22.62 13.92 11.19
C LYS A 177 -22.66 15.23 10.40
N PHE A 178 -23.82 15.88 10.38
CA PHE A 178 -24.01 17.18 9.77
C PHE A 178 -23.93 18.28 10.84
N SER A 179 -23.45 19.47 10.46
CA SER A 179 -23.46 20.66 11.32
C SER A 179 -24.80 21.39 11.18
N GLY A 180 -25.39 21.77 12.31
CA GLY A 180 -26.71 22.40 12.35
C GLY A 180 -27.85 21.40 12.16
N GLU A 181 -29.03 21.91 11.80
CA GLU A 181 -30.21 21.08 11.56
C GLU A 181 -30.20 20.54 10.12
N PHE A 182 -30.07 19.21 9.99
CA PHE A 182 -30.01 18.50 8.71
C PHE A 182 -31.16 18.90 7.77
N TRP A 183 -32.40 18.97 8.28
CA TRP A 183 -33.58 19.28 7.48
C TRP A 183 -33.60 20.68 6.90
N SER A 184 -32.88 21.63 7.50
CA SER A 184 -32.75 22.99 6.95
C SER A 184 -31.87 23.03 5.70
N GLN A 185 -31.07 21.99 5.45
CA GLN A 185 -30.15 21.89 4.30
C GLN A 185 -30.69 21.01 3.17
N VAL A 186 -31.81 20.30 3.40
CA VAL A 186 -32.45 19.43 2.40
C VAL A 186 -33.62 20.18 1.78
N GLY A 187 -33.45 20.65 0.54
CA GLY A 187 -34.47 21.44 -0.17
C GLY A 187 -35.69 20.63 -0.61
N GLU A 188 -35.49 19.61 -1.43
CA GLU A 188 -36.55 18.73 -1.90
C GLU A 188 -36.20 17.28 -1.58
N CYS A 189 -37.12 16.58 -0.91
CA CYS A 189 -36.96 15.16 -0.61
C CYS A 189 -37.91 14.34 -1.47
N ARG A 190 -37.39 13.42 -2.27
CA ARG A 190 -38.18 12.46 -3.03
C ARG A 190 -38.21 11.14 -2.29
N THR A 191 -39.34 10.82 -1.68
CA THR A 191 -39.56 9.52 -1.03
C THR A 191 -40.07 8.52 -2.05
N VAL A 192 -39.43 7.35 -2.13
CA VAL A 192 -39.91 6.20 -2.91
C VAL A 192 -40.25 5.11 -1.92
N ASN A 193 -41.45 4.54 -2.05
CA ASN A 193 -41.91 3.43 -1.23
C ASN A 193 -42.19 2.25 -2.15
N GLU A 194 -41.27 1.29 -2.18
CA GLU A 194 -41.50 0.01 -2.82
C GLU A 194 -42.07 -0.96 -1.77
N GLY A 195 -43.39 -1.15 -1.85
CA GLY A 195 -44.08 -2.18 -1.09
C GLY A 195 -43.68 -3.58 -1.56
N ARG A 196 -43.76 -4.55 -0.64
CA ARG A 196 -43.42 -5.97 -0.84
C ARG A 196 -44.06 -6.60 -2.08
#